data_AF-A0A3M2DMN9-F1
#
_entry.id   AF-A0A3M2DMN9-F1
#
_cell.length_a   1.000
_cell.length_b   1.000
_cell.length_c   1.000
_cell.angle_alpha   90.00
_cell.angle_beta   90.00
_cell.angle_gamma   90.00
#
_symmetry.space_group_name_H-M   'P 1'
#
loop_
_entity.id
_entity.type
_entity.pdbx_description
1 polymer ?
#
loop_
_entity_poly.entity_id
_entity_poly.type
_entity_poly.pdbx_seq_one_letter_code
_entity_poly.pdbx_strand_id
1 'polypeptide(L)'
;MQFIKRTNYVVTLISALWLSVPHAGPHAQSTTPKTMTIRADSWEIDGQAAQRQMTGNIVAKYGPLSLKAATLTEKTKGETKILYATGNPIIVETYDDVTKRQVVAVANKIEYRVQDKKLLLTKRARIQIKENGDQEILITGQLIQLIHDDRRITHLQASGEPVTFKQATPKNTIEATAERLTLDEISGLMTMKAGHMQRGVDQFSFPFLRYNTRTGDLEASAEASHRPELHFSGNQEKTNH
;
A
#
# COMPACT_ATOMS: atom_id res chain seq x y z
N MET A 1 -40.62 23.57 -0.37
CA MET A 1 -39.15 23.55 -0.23
C MET A 1 -38.81 23.04 1.17
N GLN A 2 -38.58 21.74 1.33
CA GLN A 2 -38.16 21.17 2.60
C GLN A 2 -36.62 21.15 2.66
N PHE A 3 -36.07 21.84 3.66
CA PHE A 3 -34.65 21.78 3.99
C PHE A 3 -34.34 20.41 4.60
N ILE A 4 -33.62 19.55 3.87
CA ILE A 4 -33.06 18.32 4.43
C ILE A 4 -31.89 18.71 5.32
N LYS A 5 -32.06 18.56 6.64
CA LYS A 5 -30.99 18.74 7.63
C LYS A 5 -29.89 17.70 7.36
N ARG A 6 -28.66 18.19 7.14
CA ARG A 6 -27.45 17.34 7.08
C ARG A 6 -27.12 16.88 8.50
N THR A 7 -27.43 15.63 8.82
CA THR A 7 -27.05 14.99 10.08
C THR A 7 -25.82 14.12 9.83
N ASN A 8 -24.70 14.46 10.46
CA ASN A 8 -23.48 13.64 10.40
C ASN A 8 -23.71 12.36 11.23
N TYR A 9 -23.83 11.20 10.58
CA TYR A 9 -24.03 9.92 11.27
C TYR A 9 -22.69 9.27 11.61
N VAL A 10 -22.44 9.04 12.91
CA VAL A 10 -21.36 8.19 13.39
C VAL A 10 -21.90 6.76 13.47
N VAL A 11 -21.51 5.90 12.54
CA VAL A 11 -21.85 4.48 12.60
C VAL A 11 -20.65 3.70 13.13
N THR A 12 -20.75 3.25 14.38
CA THR A 12 -19.85 2.23 14.92
C THR A 12 -20.27 0.89 14.35
N LEU A 13 -19.48 0.33 13.42
CA LEU A 13 -19.73 -1.00 12.90
C LEU A 13 -19.25 -2.02 13.95
N ILE A 14 -20.19 -2.59 14.69
CA ILE A 14 -19.92 -3.77 15.49
C ILE A 14 -19.95 -4.95 14.50
N SER A 15 -18.78 -5.39 14.07
CA SER A 15 -18.62 -6.68 13.40
C SER A 15 -18.90 -7.77 14.45
N ALA A 16 -20.17 -8.16 14.60
CA ALA A 16 -20.58 -9.28 15.43
C ALA A 16 -20.68 -10.57 14.60
N LEU A 17 -20.32 -11.67 15.25
CA LEU A 17 -20.36 -13.10 14.88
C LEU A 17 -19.17 -13.62 14.05
N TRP A 18 -18.47 -14.70 14.44
CA TRP A 18 -18.94 -15.92 15.11
C TRP A 18 -18.01 -16.48 16.22
N LEU A 19 -18.65 -17.19 17.14
CA LEU A 19 -18.13 -17.83 18.37
C LEU A 19 -16.97 -18.79 18.13
N SER A 20 -15.90 -18.62 18.90
CA SER A 20 -14.98 -19.71 19.24
C SER A 20 -15.03 -19.91 20.76
N VAL A 21 -15.41 -21.12 21.16
CA VAL A 21 -15.41 -21.58 22.55
C VAL A 21 -13.97 -21.52 23.10
N PRO A 22 -13.74 -21.03 24.33
CA PRO A 22 -12.39 -20.89 24.88
C PRO A 22 -11.79 -22.26 25.21
N HIS A 23 -10.62 -22.56 24.65
CA HIS A 23 -9.66 -23.45 25.31
C HIS A 23 -8.68 -22.55 26.08
N ALA A 24 -8.78 -22.61 27.40
CA ALA A 24 -7.93 -21.87 28.32
C ALA A 24 -6.46 -22.30 28.15
N GLY A 25 -5.61 -21.35 27.74
CA GLY A 25 -4.16 -21.41 27.86
C GLY A 25 -3.65 -20.06 28.40
N PRO A 26 -2.63 -20.03 29.28
CA PRO A 26 -2.27 -18.82 30.01
C PRO A 26 -1.30 -17.96 29.17
N HIS A 27 -1.82 -17.26 28.17
CA HIS A 27 -1.21 -16.04 27.65
C HIS A 27 -2.34 -15.13 27.20
N ALA A 28 -2.80 -14.26 28.09
CA ALA A 28 -3.79 -13.24 27.79
C ALA A 28 -3.15 -12.20 26.84
N GLN A 29 -3.06 -12.53 25.55
CA GLN A 29 -3.00 -11.54 24.51
C GLN A 29 -4.33 -10.78 24.55
N SER A 30 -4.29 -9.46 24.56
CA SER A 30 -5.49 -8.62 24.48
C SER A 30 -6.30 -9.01 23.24
N THR A 31 -7.34 -9.83 23.44
CA THR A 31 -8.23 -10.33 22.38
C THR A 31 -9.39 -9.37 22.13
N THR A 32 -9.22 -8.07 22.38
CA THR A 32 -10.26 -7.10 22.03
C THR A 32 -10.42 -7.11 20.51
N PRO A 33 -11.58 -7.52 19.98
CA PRO A 33 -11.79 -7.56 18.54
C PRO A 33 -11.63 -6.15 17.99
N LYS A 34 -10.72 -5.96 17.03
CA LYS A 34 -10.58 -4.68 16.33
C LYS A 34 -11.89 -4.36 15.63
N THR A 35 -12.56 -3.29 16.08
CA THR A 35 -13.79 -2.80 15.45
C THR A 35 -13.47 -1.90 14.27
N MET A 36 -14.16 -2.09 13.14
CA MET A 36 -14.13 -1.16 12.03
C MET A 36 -15.15 -0.05 12.28
N THR A 37 -14.75 1.22 12.19
CA THR A 37 -15.67 2.36 12.26
C THR A 37 -15.76 3.02 10.90
N ILE A 38 -16.96 3.36 10.42
CA ILE A 38 -17.15 4.05 9.14
C ILE A 38 -18.06 5.27 9.37
N ARG A 39 -17.61 6.44 8.94
CA ARG A 39 -18.38 7.68 8.91
C ARG A 39 -18.58 8.10 7.46
N ALA A 40 -19.76 8.58 7.13
CA ALA A 40 -20.14 9.06 5.80
C ALA A 40 -21.29 10.08 5.91
N ASP A 41 -21.52 10.86 4.86
CA ASP A 41 -22.65 11.78 4.78
C ASP A 41 -23.98 11.03 4.62
N SER A 42 -23.98 9.94 3.86
CA SER A 42 -25.14 9.06 3.65
C SER A 42 -24.76 7.60 3.48
N TRP A 43 -25.73 6.72 3.72
CA TRP A 43 -25.61 5.29 3.47
C TRP A 43 -26.96 4.69 3.05
N GLU A 44 -26.88 3.60 2.29
CA GLU A 44 -28.01 2.83 1.79
C GLU A 44 -27.67 1.33 1.91
N ILE A 45 -28.68 0.52 2.26
CA ILE A 45 -28.57 -0.94 2.28
C ILE A 45 -29.57 -1.49 1.28
N ASP A 46 -29.07 -2.20 0.28
CA ASP A 46 -29.87 -3.06 -0.57
C ASP A 46 -29.85 -4.47 0.03
N GLY A 47 -30.92 -4.81 0.73
CA GLY A 47 -31.09 -6.12 1.36
C GLY A 47 -31.25 -7.27 0.36
N GLN A 48 -31.68 -7.01 -0.88
CA GLN A 48 -31.81 -8.02 -1.93
C GLN A 48 -30.47 -8.33 -2.58
N ALA A 49 -29.65 -7.30 -2.82
CA ALA A 49 -28.33 -7.45 -3.42
C ALA A 49 -27.21 -7.77 -2.41
N ALA A 50 -27.54 -7.89 -1.11
CA ALA A 50 -26.57 -8.00 -0.02
C ALA A 50 -25.44 -6.94 -0.12
N GLN A 51 -25.84 -5.73 -0.49
CA GLN A 51 -24.95 -4.61 -0.80
C GLN A 51 -25.23 -3.46 0.15
N ARG A 52 -24.17 -2.83 0.66
CA ARG A 52 -24.25 -1.57 1.39
C ARG A 52 -23.42 -0.52 0.67
N GLN A 53 -23.99 0.65 0.47
CA GLN A 53 -23.30 1.77 -0.17
C GLN A 53 -23.25 2.95 0.80
N MET A 54 -22.09 3.56 0.91
CA MET A 54 -21.84 4.78 1.66
C MET A 54 -21.32 5.84 0.69
N THR A 55 -21.74 7.09 0.89
CA THR A 55 -21.37 8.21 0.01
C THR A 55 -21.10 9.47 0.83
N GLY A 56 -20.13 10.26 0.38
CA GLY A 56 -19.80 11.58 0.92
C GLY A 56 -18.88 11.53 2.14
N ASN A 57 -17.76 12.26 2.05
CA ASN A 57 -16.76 12.45 3.10
C ASN A 57 -16.45 11.19 3.93
N ILE A 58 -16.22 10.07 3.27
CA ILE A 58 -16.11 8.78 3.95
C ILE A 58 -14.80 8.73 4.70
N VAL A 59 -14.86 8.33 5.97
CA VAL A 59 -13.71 8.00 6.81
C VAL A 59 -13.94 6.64 7.46
N ALA A 60 -13.15 5.64 7.06
CA ALA A 60 -13.14 4.32 7.66
C ALA A 60 -11.88 4.11 8.50
N LYS A 61 -11.99 3.50 9.67
CA LYS A 61 -10.86 3.20 10.57
C LYS A 61 -10.90 1.75 11.03
N TYR A 62 -9.75 1.07 11.02
CA TYR A 62 -9.57 -0.30 11.52
C TYR A 62 -8.19 -0.44 12.19
N GLY A 63 -8.15 -0.36 13.52
CA GLY A 63 -6.88 -0.26 14.23
C GLY A 63 -6.08 0.98 13.77
N PRO A 64 -4.79 0.83 13.37
CA PRO A 64 -3.97 1.95 12.89
C PRO A 64 -4.30 2.37 11.45
N LEU A 65 -5.09 1.59 10.71
CA LEU A 65 -5.44 1.86 9.33
C LEU A 65 -6.61 2.86 9.26
N SER A 66 -6.46 3.90 8.44
CA SER A 66 -7.49 4.88 8.09
C SER A 66 -7.66 4.95 6.58
N LEU A 67 -8.90 5.02 6.09
CA LEU A 67 -9.25 5.18 4.68
C LEU A 67 -10.17 6.39 4.51
N LYS A 68 -9.87 7.25 3.55
CA LYS A 68 -10.70 8.37 3.10
C LYS A 68 -11.14 8.17 1.67
N ALA A 69 -12.43 8.27 1.38
CA ALA A 69 -12.99 8.02 0.04
C ALA A 69 -14.25 8.87 -0.24
N ALA A 70 -14.67 8.90 -1.50
CA ALA A 70 -15.93 9.54 -1.91
C ALA A 70 -17.12 8.56 -1.82
N THR A 71 -16.91 7.32 -2.27
CA THR A 71 -17.88 6.24 -2.13
C THR A 71 -17.20 4.99 -1.58
N LEU A 72 -17.97 4.20 -0.82
CA LEU A 72 -17.57 2.90 -0.32
C LEU A 72 -18.75 1.94 -0.50
N THR A 73 -18.55 0.89 -1.27
CA THR A 73 -19.55 -0.17 -1.47
C THR A 73 -19.04 -1.46 -0.85
N GLU A 74 -19.78 -1.99 0.10
CA GLU A 74 -19.58 -3.32 0.65
C GLU A 74 -20.46 -4.31 -0.11
N LYS A 75 -19.84 -5.38 -0.62
CA LYS A 75 -20.54 -6.51 -1.24
C LYS A 75 -20.17 -7.80 -0.53
N THR A 76 -21.17 -8.61 -0.26
CA THR A 76 -20.98 -9.96 0.27
C THR A 76 -21.35 -10.97 -0.81
N LYS A 77 -20.41 -11.86 -1.16
CA LYS A 77 -20.63 -12.94 -2.11
C LYS A 77 -20.29 -14.27 -1.42
N GLY A 78 -21.31 -14.99 -0.96
CA GLY A 78 -21.13 -16.13 -0.07
C GLY A 78 -20.45 -15.69 1.22
N GLU A 79 -19.33 -16.33 1.58
CA GLU A 79 -18.52 -15.96 2.74
C GLU A 79 -17.52 -14.83 2.46
N THR A 80 -17.36 -14.44 1.19
CA THR A 80 -16.38 -13.41 0.80
C THR A 80 -16.96 -12.02 0.95
N LYS A 81 -16.20 -11.13 1.59
CA LYS A 81 -16.55 -9.73 1.82
C LYS A 81 -15.57 -8.85 1.07
N ILE A 82 -16.09 -8.04 0.15
CA ILE A 82 -15.30 -7.14 -0.68
C ILE A 82 -15.76 -5.70 -0.47
N LEU A 83 -14.81 -4.83 -0.16
CA LEU A 83 -15.04 -3.40 -0.10
C LEU A 83 -14.48 -2.73 -1.36
N TYR A 84 -15.32 -1.94 -2.02
CA TYR A 84 -14.97 -1.14 -3.18
C TYR A 84 -14.99 0.33 -2.77
N ALA A 85 -13.83 0.98 -2.73
CA ALA A 85 -13.74 2.40 -2.53
C ALA A 85 -13.47 3.10 -3.87
N THR A 86 -14.16 4.22 -4.12
CA THR A 86 -13.85 5.13 -5.23
C THR A 86 -13.68 6.56 -4.72
N GLY A 87 -12.83 7.33 -5.39
CA GLY A 87 -12.52 8.69 -5.01
C GLY A 87 -11.53 9.34 -5.96
N ASN A 88 -11.28 10.63 -5.77
CA ASN A 88 -10.28 11.37 -6.53
C ASN A 88 -9.61 12.42 -5.63
N PRO A 89 -8.69 12.03 -4.73
CA PRO A 89 -8.17 10.67 -4.52
C PRO A 89 -8.89 9.89 -3.40
N ILE A 90 -8.61 8.58 -3.33
CA ILE A 90 -8.74 7.76 -2.13
C ILE A 90 -7.40 7.79 -1.42
N ILE A 91 -7.40 7.90 -0.09
CA ILE A 91 -6.19 7.89 0.73
C ILE A 91 -6.32 6.80 1.79
N VAL A 92 -5.35 5.90 1.86
CA VAL A 92 -5.19 4.90 2.91
C VAL A 92 -3.93 5.24 3.68
N GLU A 93 -4.02 5.35 4.99
CA GLU A 93 -2.91 5.73 5.86
C GLU A 93 -2.79 4.70 6.99
N THR A 94 -1.57 4.34 7.34
CA THR A 94 -1.25 3.64 8.58
C THR A 94 0.01 4.23 9.19
N TYR A 95 0.08 4.21 10.51
CA TYR A 95 1.21 4.69 11.26
C TYR A 95 1.52 3.72 12.41
N ASP A 96 2.78 3.33 12.51
CA ASP A 96 3.29 2.51 13.60
C ASP A 96 4.12 3.39 14.53
N ASP A 97 3.58 3.62 15.73
CA ASP A 97 4.20 4.44 16.77
C ASP A 97 5.53 3.88 17.29
N VAL A 98 5.74 2.56 17.19
CA VAL A 98 6.96 1.90 17.68
C VAL A 98 8.10 2.10 16.70
N THR A 99 7.83 1.90 15.42
CA THR A 99 8.84 2.04 14.36
C THR A 99 8.92 3.45 13.77
N LYS A 100 7.99 4.35 14.15
CA LYS A 100 7.76 5.66 13.53
C LYS A 100 7.56 5.57 12.01
N ARG A 101 7.06 4.42 11.56
CA ARG A 101 6.81 4.14 10.14
C ARG A 101 5.44 4.65 9.74
N GLN A 102 5.39 5.52 8.73
CA GLN A 102 4.15 5.97 8.11
C GLN A 102 4.05 5.37 6.71
N VAL A 103 2.90 4.78 6.39
CA VAL A 103 2.58 4.37 5.01
C VAL A 103 1.34 5.09 4.53
N VAL A 104 1.46 5.74 3.39
CA VAL A 104 0.36 6.44 2.71
C VAL A 104 0.19 5.83 1.32
N ALA A 105 -0.98 5.28 1.08
CA ALA A 105 -1.42 4.69 -0.18
C ALA A 105 -2.47 5.61 -0.82
N VAL A 106 -2.29 5.93 -2.10
CA VAL A 106 -3.19 6.80 -2.87
C VAL A 106 -3.61 6.09 -4.14
N ALA A 107 -4.89 6.16 -4.48
CA ALA A 107 -5.46 5.61 -5.71
C ALA A 107 -6.82 6.26 -6.02
N ASN A 108 -7.37 6.06 -7.21
CA ASN A 108 -8.75 6.48 -7.52
C ASN A 108 -9.76 5.33 -7.37
N LYS A 109 -9.27 4.09 -7.27
CA LYS A 109 -10.08 2.90 -6.97
C LYS A 109 -9.30 1.93 -6.09
N ILE A 110 -9.93 1.46 -5.02
CA ILE A 110 -9.41 0.40 -4.16
C ILE A 110 -10.44 -0.72 -4.06
N GLU A 111 -10.00 -1.96 -4.26
CA GLU A 111 -10.71 -3.17 -3.86
C GLU A 111 -10.02 -3.77 -2.65
N TYR A 112 -10.74 -4.02 -1.56
CA TYR A 112 -10.23 -4.72 -0.39
C TYR A 112 -11.00 -6.02 -0.17
N ARG A 113 -10.28 -7.14 -0.22
CA ARG A 113 -10.81 -8.47 0.13
C ARG A 113 -10.43 -8.76 1.57
N VAL A 114 -11.44 -8.80 2.43
CA VAL A 114 -11.26 -8.85 3.88
C VAL A 114 -10.61 -10.17 4.30
N GLN A 115 -11.04 -11.28 3.72
CA GLN A 115 -10.56 -12.63 4.01
C GLN A 115 -9.09 -12.79 3.64
N ASP A 116 -8.71 -12.27 2.47
CA ASP A 116 -7.35 -12.37 1.93
C ASP A 116 -6.40 -11.32 2.51
N LYS A 117 -6.91 -10.38 3.31
CA LYS A 117 -6.19 -9.18 3.79
C LYS A 117 -5.45 -8.47 2.65
N LYS A 118 -6.15 -8.37 1.50
CA LYS A 118 -5.56 -7.96 0.22
C LYS A 118 -6.21 -6.68 -0.28
N LEU A 119 -5.40 -5.65 -0.47
CA LEU A 119 -5.81 -4.41 -1.14
C LEU A 119 -5.29 -4.39 -2.58
N LEU A 120 -6.14 -3.93 -3.49
CA LEU A 120 -5.79 -3.69 -4.89
C LEU A 120 -6.06 -2.22 -5.22
N LEU A 121 -5.00 -1.46 -5.41
CA LEU A 121 -5.00 -0.05 -5.75
C LEU A 121 -4.88 0.07 -7.27
N THR A 122 -5.78 0.83 -7.88
CA THR A 122 -5.80 1.06 -9.32
C THR A 122 -6.14 2.51 -9.65
N LYS A 123 -5.82 2.92 -10.89
CA LYS A 123 -6.04 4.29 -11.40
C LYS A 123 -5.28 5.32 -10.56
N ARG A 124 -4.01 5.59 -10.93
CA ARG A 124 -3.07 6.48 -10.22
C ARG A 124 -2.61 5.91 -8.87
N ALA A 125 -2.24 4.63 -8.83
CA ALA A 125 -1.80 3.97 -7.61
C ALA A 125 -0.39 4.44 -7.22
N ARG A 126 -0.26 4.88 -5.97
CA ARG A 126 0.99 5.36 -5.37
C ARG A 126 1.07 4.90 -3.92
N ILE A 127 2.27 4.52 -3.48
CA ILE A 127 2.58 4.22 -2.08
C ILE A 127 3.80 5.02 -1.69
N GLN A 128 3.69 5.69 -0.55
CA GLN A 128 4.78 6.41 0.10
C GLN A 128 4.98 5.80 1.48
N ILE A 129 6.22 5.41 1.77
CA ILE A 129 6.65 4.87 3.05
C ILE A 129 7.67 5.85 3.61
N LYS A 130 7.44 6.33 4.82
CA LYS A 130 8.39 7.13 5.58
C LYS A 130 8.80 6.36 6.81
N GLU A 131 10.09 6.30 7.07
CA GLU A 131 10.69 5.62 8.23
C GLU A 131 11.48 6.61 9.08
N ASN A 132 11.81 6.20 10.30
CA ASN A 132 12.65 6.99 11.20
C ASN A 132 14.03 7.27 10.54
N GLY A 133 14.47 8.54 10.53
CA GLY A 133 15.77 8.93 9.96
C GLY A 133 15.75 9.41 8.50
N ASP A 134 14.68 10.11 8.09
CA ASP A 134 14.52 10.78 6.78
C ASP A 134 14.57 9.84 5.56
N GLN A 135 14.36 8.54 5.77
CA GLN A 135 14.18 7.60 4.67
C GLN A 135 12.76 7.68 4.11
N GLU A 136 12.66 7.89 2.79
CA GLU A 136 11.40 7.89 2.06
C GLU A 136 11.49 6.93 0.88
N ILE A 137 10.52 6.01 0.80
CA ILE A 137 10.31 5.15 -0.37
C ILE A 137 9.01 5.57 -1.05
N LEU A 138 9.07 5.70 -2.36
CA LEU A 138 7.94 6.02 -3.23
C LEU A 138 7.84 4.97 -4.33
N ILE A 139 6.68 4.33 -4.41
CA ILE A 139 6.34 3.37 -5.47
C ILE A 139 5.11 3.88 -6.21
N THR A 140 5.15 3.92 -7.54
CA THR A 140 3.97 4.21 -8.36
C THR A 140 3.78 3.15 -9.44
N GLY A 141 2.53 2.89 -9.80
CA GLY A 141 2.20 1.92 -10.84
C GLY A 141 0.75 2.05 -11.30
N GLN A 142 0.40 1.34 -12.37
CA GLN A 142 -0.98 1.27 -12.85
C GLN A 142 -1.85 0.44 -11.89
N LEU A 143 -1.25 -0.64 -11.36
CA LEU A 143 -1.84 -1.56 -10.39
C LEU A 143 -0.82 -1.78 -9.26
N ILE A 144 -1.26 -1.60 -8.02
CA ILE A 144 -0.49 -1.98 -6.84
C ILE A 144 -1.34 -2.89 -5.97
N GLN A 145 -0.84 -4.09 -5.68
CA GLN A 145 -1.42 -5.05 -4.77
C GLN A 145 -0.65 -5.02 -3.45
N LEU A 146 -1.38 -5.01 -2.33
CA LEU A 146 -0.83 -5.09 -0.99
C LEU A 146 -1.45 -6.27 -0.25
N ILE A 147 -0.61 -6.98 0.49
CA ILE A 147 -1.02 -7.96 1.48
C ILE A 147 -0.59 -7.41 2.84
N HIS A 148 -1.46 -7.51 3.83
CA HIS A 148 -1.17 -7.05 5.19
C HIS A 148 -1.59 -8.08 6.23
N ASP A 149 -1.03 -7.94 7.42
CA ASP A 149 -1.54 -8.57 8.63
C ASP A 149 -2.30 -7.54 9.48
N ASP A 150 -2.60 -7.87 10.73
CA ASP A 150 -3.37 -6.97 11.60
C ASP A 150 -2.58 -5.74 12.07
N ARG A 151 -1.29 -5.66 11.73
CA ARG A 151 -0.35 -4.63 12.20
C ARG A 151 0.22 -3.81 11.06
N ARG A 152 0.54 -4.42 9.91
CA ARG A 152 1.29 -3.77 8.84
C ARG A 152 1.13 -4.45 7.49
N ILE A 153 1.55 -3.74 6.44
CA ILE A 153 1.78 -4.31 5.11
C ILE A 153 2.97 -5.28 5.21
N THR A 154 2.83 -6.45 4.61
CA THR A 154 3.85 -7.51 4.61
C THR A 154 4.42 -7.74 3.22
N HIS A 155 3.60 -7.56 2.18
CA HIS A 155 4.00 -7.77 0.79
C HIS A 155 3.38 -6.71 -0.13
N LEU A 156 4.15 -6.26 -1.10
CA LEU A 156 3.73 -5.32 -2.14
C LEU A 156 4.10 -5.88 -3.51
N GLN A 157 3.18 -5.77 -4.46
CA GLN A 157 3.45 -6.01 -5.88
C GLN A 157 2.92 -4.84 -6.69
N ALA A 158 3.75 -4.26 -7.54
CA ALA A 158 3.38 -3.20 -8.46
C ALA A 158 3.66 -3.63 -9.90
N SER A 159 2.76 -3.24 -10.81
CA SER A 159 2.90 -3.47 -12.24
C SER A 159 2.37 -2.29 -13.05
N GLY A 160 2.96 -2.05 -14.21
CA GLY A 160 2.56 -1.01 -15.14
C GLY A 160 3.66 -0.66 -16.13
N GLU A 161 3.32 0.19 -17.09
CA GLU A 161 4.23 0.69 -18.12
C GLU A 161 4.50 2.19 -17.89
N PRO A 162 5.49 2.59 -17.08
CA PRO A 162 6.31 1.80 -16.15
C PRO A 162 5.79 1.80 -14.70
N VAL A 163 6.28 0.87 -13.88
CA VAL A 163 6.36 1.04 -12.42
C VAL A 163 7.54 1.95 -12.11
N THR A 164 7.37 2.91 -11.21
CA THR A 164 8.48 3.73 -10.71
C THR A 164 8.77 3.40 -9.25
N PHE A 165 10.04 3.30 -8.91
CA PHE A 165 10.54 3.23 -7.54
C PHE A 165 11.47 4.40 -7.29
N LYS A 166 11.36 5.03 -6.12
CA LYS A 166 12.32 6.00 -5.62
C LYS A 166 12.59 5.71 -4.16
N GLN A 167 13.85 5.74 -3.77
CA GLN A 167 14.26 5.75 -2.38
C GLN A 167 15.20 6.91 -2.14
N ALA A 168 14.82 7.78 -1.21
CA ALA A 168 15.66 8.85 -0.69
C ALA A 168 16.13 8.48 0.72
N THR A 169 17.41 8.66 0.96
CA THR A 169 18.05 8.59 2.27
C THR A 169 18.94 9.82 2.43
N PRO A 170 19.41 10.17 3.65
CA PRO A 170 20.34 11.28 3.84
C PRO A 170 21.63 11.18 3.00
N LYS A 171 22.03 9.96 2.62
CA LYS A 171 23.29 9.70 1.91
C LYS A 171 23.15 9.58 0.39
N ASN A 172 21.97 9.19 -0.08
CA ASN A 172 21.81 8.78 -1.47
C ASN A 172 20.34 8.79 -1.90
N THR A 173 20.11 9.03 -3.20
CA THR A 173 18.81 8.84 -3.86
C THR A 173 18.96 7.80 -4.97
N ILE A 174 18.02 6.86 -5.00
CA ILE A 174 17.89 5.84 -6.02
C ILE A 174 16.56 6.02 -6.71
N GLU A 175 16.55 5.96 -8.03
CA GLU A 175 15.34 5.99 -8.86
C GLU A 175 15.38 4.85 -9.85
N ALA A 176 14.28 4.13 -10.02
CA ALA A 176 14.20 3.02 -10.95
C ALA A 176 12.85 2.97 -11.65
N THR A 177 12.87 2.46 -12.88
CA THR A 177 11.68 2.09 -13.65
C THR A 177 11.75 0.62 -14.00
N ALA A 178 10.62 -0.07 -13.93
CA ALA A 178 10.52 -1.50 -14.25
C ALA A 178 9.13 -1.85 -14.76
N GLU A 179 8.95 -3.00 -15.39
CA GLU A 179 7.60 -3.52 -15.72
C GLU A 179 6.88 -4.02 -14.46
N ARG A 180 7.64 -4.61 -13.54
CA ARG A 180 7.15 -5.21 -12.31
C ARG A 180 8.13 -4.98 -11.17
N LEU A 181 7.54 -4.77 -9.98
CA LEU A 181 8.25 -4.64 -8.72
C LEU A 181 7.54 -5.51 -7.68
N THR A 182 8.29 -6.27 -6.91
CA THR A 182 7.79 -6.90 -5.69
C THR A 182 8.65 -6.47 -4.52
N LEU A 183 8.04 -6.23 -3.37
CA LEU A 183 8.73 -5.86 -2.14
C LEU A 183 8.16 -6.71 -1.00
N ASP A 184 9.02 -7.54 -0.44
CA ASP A 184 8.78 -8.19 0.84
C ASP A 184 9.13 -7.17 1.93
N GLU A 185 8.11 -6.58 2.54
CA GLU A 185 8.27 -5.52 3.55
C GLU A 185 8.91 -6.04 4.83
N ILE A 186 8.82 -7.35 5.11
CA ILE A 186 9.35 -7.96 6.34
C ILE A 186 10.87 -8.09 6.26
N SER A 187 11.41 -8.45 5.11
CA SER A 187 12.86 -8.57 4.84
C SER A 187 13.48 -7.28 4.29
N GLY A 188 12.67 -6.41 3.67
CA GLY A 188 13.14 -5.26 2.91
C GLY A 188 13.65 -5.61 1.51
N LEU A 189 13.54 -6.87 1.11
CA LEU A 189 13.99 -7.34 -0.20
C LEU A 189 13.00 -6.94 -1.28
N MET A 190 13.48 -6.11 -2.21
CA MET A 190 12.80 -5.74 -3.43
C MET A 190 13.35 -6.53 -4.61
N THR A 191 12.48 -6.94 -5.51
CA THR A 191 12.87 -7.43 -6.84
C THR A 191 12.18 -6.63 -7.94
N MET A 192 12.91 -6.35 -9.02
CA MET A 192 12.39 -5.68 -10.21
C MET A 192 12.72 -6.47 -11.46
N LYS A 193 11.82 -6.40 -12.46
CA LYS A 193 11.99 -7.06 -13.77
C LYS A 193 11.94 -6.05 -14.90
N ALA A 194 12.84 -6.23 -15.86
CA ALA A 194 12.98 -5.44 -17.09
C ALA A 194 12.94 -3.94 -16.83
N GLY A 195 14.08 -3.36 -16.46
CA GLY A 195 14.12 -1.99 -15.99
C GLY A 195 15.44 -1.28 -16.11
N HIS A 196 15.41 -0.04 -15.65
CA HIS A 196 16.54 0.87 -15.55
C HIS A 196 16.57 1.46 -14.15
N MET A 197 17.76 1.71 -13.62
CA MET A 197 17.93 2.41 -12.35
C MET A 197 19.06 3.44 -12.47
N GLN A 198 18.87 4.53 -11.76
CA GLN A 198 19.86 5.56 -11.52
C GLN A 198 20.16 5.63 -10.02
N ARG A 199 21.45 5.68 -9.70
CA ARG A 199 21.97 5.85 -8.35
C ARG A 199 23.01 6.97 -8.38
N GLY A 200 22.64 8.16 -7.93
CA GLY A 200 23.49 9.35 -8.12
C GLY A 200 23.73 9.62 -9.62
N VAL A 201 24.99 9.51 -10.04
CA VAL A 201 25.44 9.69 -11.44
C VAL A 201 25.54 8.39 -12.23
N ASP A 202 25.42 7.24 -11.56
CA ASP A 202 25.51 5.93 -12.19
C ASP A 202 24.15 5.51 -12.74
N GLN A 203 24.15 4.94 -13.95
CA GLN A 203 22.97 4.43 -14.62
C GLN A 203 23.19 2.97 -15.02
N PHE A 204 22.14 2.15 -14.89
CA PHE A 204 22.22 0.76 -15.30
C PHE A 204 20.87 0.20 -15.74
N SER A 205 20.95 -0.74 -16.69
CA SER A 205 19.82 -1.51 -17.21
C SER A 205 19.90 -2.93 -16.67
N PHE A 206 18.75 -3.50 -16.32
CA PHE A 206 18.69 -4.84 -15.73
C PHE A 206 17.51 -5.65 -16.27
N PRO A 207 17.72 -6.94 -16.61
CA PRO A 207 16.63 -7.89 -16.81
C PRO A 207 15.97 -8.25 -15.47
N PHE A 208 16.79 -8.50 -14.45
CA PHE A 208 16.35 -8.76 -13.08
C PHE A 208 17.24 -8.03 -12.09
N LEU A 209 16.63 -7.41 -11.10
CA LEU A 209 17.30 -6.73 -10.00
C LEU A 209 16.79 -7.23 -8.67
N ARG A 210 17.71 -7.47 -7.73
CA ARG A 210 17.43 -7.62 -6.30
C ARG A 210 18.05 -6.43 -5.60
N TYR A 211 17.26 -5.80 -4.72
CA TYR A 211 17.71 -4.66 -3.97
C TYR A 211 17.16 -4.71 -2.55
N ASN A 212 18.02 -4.55 -1.55
CA ASN A 212 17.59 -4.49 -0.17
C ASN A 212 17.40 -3.03 0.24
N THR A 213 16.14 -2.64 0.49
CA THR A 213 15.75 -1.27 0.86
C THR A 213 16.28 -0.81 2.21
N ARG A 214 16.81 -1.72 3.03
CA ARG A 214 17.36 -1.42 4.36
C ARG A 214 18.88 -1.30 4.36
N THR A 215 19.57 -2.20 3.64
CA THR A 215 21.04 -2.21 3.59
C THR A 215 21.60 -1.43 2.40
N GLY A 216 20.79 -1.26 1.33
CA GLY A 216 21.22 -0.69 0.07
C GLY A 216 21.99 -1.67 -0.83
N ASP A 217 22.05 -2.95 -0.45
CA ASP A 217 22.69 -4.01 -1.25
C ASP A 217 21.93 -4.20 -2.56
N LEU A 218 22.69 -4.38 -3.64
CA LEU A 218 22.16 -4.42 -4.99
C LEU A 218 22.83 -5.53 -5.79
N GLU A 219 22.01 -6.36 -6.43
CA GLU A 219 22.44 -7.47 -7.29
C GLU A 219 21.60 -7.44 -8.58
N ALA A 220 22.24 -7.25 -9.73
CA ALA A 220 21.61 -7.38 -11.04
C ALA A 220 22.04 -8.69 -11.69
N SER A 221 21.09 -9.44 -12.25
CA SER A 221 21.38 -10.70 -12.93
C SER A 221 20.72 -10.79 -14.30
N ALA A 222 21.29 -11.64 -15.14
CA ALA A 222 20.77 -11.93 -16.47
C ALA A 222 19.48 -12.77 -16.39
N GLU A 223 18.56 -12.55 -17.34
CA GLU A 223 17.43 -13.45 -17.61
C GLU A 223 17.54 -13.86 -19.08
N ALA A 224 17.79 -15.15 -19.32
CA ALA A 224 18.06 -15.70 -20.66
C ALA A 224 19.16 -14.94 -21.43
N SER A 225 18.84 -14.38 -22.61
CA SER A 225 19.78 -13.72 -23.53
C SER A 225 20.19 -12.29 -23.14
N HIS A 226 19.53 -11.70 -22.14
CA HIS A 226 19.73 -10.30 -21.75
C HIS A 226 20.72 -10.20 -20.58
N ARG A 227 21.70 -9.31 -20.70
CA ARG A 227 22.73 -9.09 -19.67
C ARG A 227 22.48 -7.74 -18.97
N PRO A 228 22.80 -7.63 -17.67
CA PRO A 228 22.87 -6.32 -17.02
C PRO A 228 23.95 -5.44 -17.67
N GLU A 229 23.67 -4.15 -17.78
CA GLU A 229 24.61 -3.14 -18.29
C GLU A 229 24.78 -2.04 -17.27
N LEU A 230 26.03 -1.71 -16.92
CA LEU A 230 26.39 -0.71 -15.92
C LEU A 230 27.25 0.37 -16.56
N HIS A 231 26.78 1.62 -16.49
CA HIS A 231 27.49 2.80 -16.97
C HIS A 231 27.93 3.64 -15.77
N PHE A 232 29.24 3.64 -15.53
CA PHE A 232 29.85 4.52 -14.53
C PHE A 232 30.13 5.89 -15.14
N SER A 233 29.65 6.94 -14.48
CA SER A 233 30.08 8.29 -14.80
C SER A 233 31.32 8.61 -13.97
N GLY A 234 32.51 8.37 -14.52
CA GLY A 234 33.76 8.73 -13.85
C GLY A 234 33.78 10.21 -13.49
N ASN A 235 34.20 10.54 -12.27
CA ASN A 235 34.51 11.91 -11.88
C ASN A 235 35.52 12.46 -12.91
N GLN A 236 35.13 13.46 -13.69
CA GLN A 236 36.10 14.26 -14.43
C GLN A 236 36.96 14.95 -13.38
N GLU A 237 38.15 14.42 -13.11
CA GLU A 237 39.21 15.16 -12.42
C GLU A 237 39.36 16.47 -13.16
N LYS A 238 38.96 17.57 -12.53
CA LYS A 238 39.35 18.90 -12.96
C LYS A 238 40.87 18.96 -12.83
N THR A 239 41.57 18.69 -13.92
CA THR A 239 42.96 19.09 -14.09
C THR A 239 42.99 20.62 -14.10
N ASN A 240 43.28 21.21 -12.94
CA ASN A 240 43.70 22.61 -12.88
C ASN A 240 45.08 22.69 -13.55
N HIS A 241 45.15 23.38 -14.69
CA HIS A 241 46.39 23.90 -15.25
C HIS A 241 46.80 25.19 -14.55
#